data_AF-H9FKB1-F1
#
_entry.id   AF-H9FKB1-F1
#
_cell.length_a   1.000
_cell.length_b   1.000
_cell.length_c   1.000
_cell.angle_alpha   90.00
_cell.angle_beta   90.00
_cell.angle_gamma   90.00
#
_symmetry.space_group_name_H-M   'P 1'
#
loop_
_entity.id
_entity.type
_entity.pdbx_description
1 polymer ?
#
loop_
_entity_poly.entity_id
_entity_poly.type
_entity_poly.pdbx_seq_one_letter_code
_entity_poly.pdbx_strand_id
1 'polypeptide(L)'
;QQHWTRENHLYNYQNEVDDDLVCHICLQPLLQPLDTPCGHTFCYKCLRNFLQEKDFCPLDRKRLHFKLCKKSSILVHKLLDKLLVL
;
A
#
# COMPACT_ATOMS: atom_id res chain seq x y z
N GLN A 1 -1.69 -14.48 13.44
CA GLN A 1 -1.85 -13.00 13.37
C GLN A 1 -3.32 -12.69 13.17
N GLN A 2 -3.92 -11.83 14.00
CA GLN A 2 -5.33 -11.43 13.92
C GLN A 2 -5.50 -10.28 12.92
N HIS A 3 -6.58 -10.26 12.14
CA HIS A 3 -6.98 -9.10 11.35
C HIS A 3 -8.48 -9.15 11.04
N TRP A 4 -9.12 -7.98 10.95
CA TRP A 4 -10.48 -7.87 10.44
C TRP A 4 -10.48 -7.95 8.90
N THR A 5 -11.62 -8.30 8.30
CA THR A 5 -11.76 -8.50 6.84
C THR A 5 -11.32 -7.28 6.02
N ARG A 6 -11.51 -6.07 6.58
CA ARG A 6 -11.20 -4.78 5.94
C ARG A 6 -9.79 -4.25 6.19
N GLU A 7 -9.04 -4.88 7.08
CA GLU A 7 -7.72 -4.41 7.50
C GLU A 7 -6.61 -5.20 6.81
N ASN A 8 -5.43 -4.58 6.72
CA ASN A 8 -4.21 -5.25 6.30
C ASN A 8 -3.76 -6.25 7.38
N HIS A 9 -3.02 -7.28 6.96
CA HIS A 9 -2.32 -8.13 7.91
C HIS A 9 -1.25 -7.30 8.63
N LEU A 10 -1.14 -7.47 9.94
CA LEU A 10 -0.09 -6.84 10.73
C LEU A 10 1.09 -7.82 10.86
N TYR A 11 2.25 -7.39 10.36
CA TYR A 11 3.50 -8.13 10.46
C TYR A 11 4.44 -7.43 11.43
N ASN A 12 5.19 -8.20 12.20
CA ASN A 12 6.25 -7.67 13.05
C ASN A 12 7.59 -7.83 12.31
N TYR A 13 8.16 -6.73 11.80
CA TYR A 13 9.37 -6.80 10.99
C TYR A 13 10.63 -6.82 11.87
N GLN A 14 11.62 -7.64 11.49
CA GLN A 14 12.88 -7.78 12.23
C GLN A 14 13.73 -6.51 12.16
N ASN A 15 13.71 -5.83 11.00
CA ASN A 15 14.56 -4.69 10.70
C ASN A 15 13.69 -3.49 10.28
N GLU A 16 14.29 -2.30 10.32
CA GLU A 16 13.72 -1.12 9.67
C GLU A 16 13.53 -1.39 8.17
N VAL A 17 12.40 -0.93 7.65
CA VAL A 17 12.03 -1.08 6.24
C VAL A 17 12.27 0.25 5.55
N ASP A 18 12.78 0.19 4.32
CA ASP A 18 12.97 1.37 3.47
C ASP A 18 11.66 2.17 3.33
N ASP A 19 11.73 3.48 3.55
CA ASP A 19 10.58 4.39 3.50
C ASP A 19 9.88 4.37 2.14
N ASP A 20 10.61 4.09 1.05
CA ASP A 20 10.04 3.94 -0.30
C ASP A 20 9.11 2.72 -0.43
N LEU A 21 9.21 1.76 0.51
CA LEU A 21 8.37 0.56 0.58
C LEU A 21 7.24 0.69 1.61
N VAL A 22 7.07 1.86 2.22
CA VAL A 22 6.06 2.12 3.26
C VAL A 22 4.81 2.78 2.65
N CYS A 23 3.64 2.23 3.02
CA CYS A 23 2.36 2.81 2.66
C CYS A 23 2.09 4.07 3.48
N HIS A 24 1.89 5.21 2.81
CA HIS A 24 1.65 6.50 3.46
C HIS A 24 0.26 6.65 4.10
N ILE A 25 -0.62 5.63 4.00
CA ILE A 25 -1.93 5.61 4.66
C ILE A 25 -1.85 4.90 6.01
N CYS A 26 -1.26 3.70 6.05
CA CYS A 26 -1.18 2.88 7.27
C CYS A 26 0.18 2.94 7.95
N LEU A 27 1.17 3.59 7.35
CA LEU A 27 2.55 3.71 7.84
C LEU A 27 3.18 2.35 8.14
N GLN A 28 2.88 1.36 7.29
CA GLN A 28 3.41 0.00 7.34
C GLN A 28 3.91 -0.39 5.95
N PRO A 29 4.82 -1.38 5.83
CA PRO A 29 5.26 -1.88 4.55
C PRO A 29 4.08 -2.28 3.65
N LEU A 30 4.23 -2.01 2.36
CA LEU A 30 3.15 -2.17 1.38
C LEU A 30 2.66 -3.63 1.31
N LEU A 31 1.33 -3.81 1.35
CA LEU A 31 0.67 -5.09 1.11
C LEU A 31 -0.22 -5.01 -0.12
N GLN A 32 0.00 -5.94 -1.06
CA GLN A 32 -0.65 -5.93 -2.38
C GLN A 32 -0.59 -4.52 -3.00
N PRO A 33 0.64 -4.02 -3.28
CA PRO A 33 0.85 -2.64 -3.65
C PRO A 33 0.11 -2.29 -4.96
N LEU A 34 -0.52 -1.12 -4.95
CA LEU A 34 -1.20 -0.52 -6.09
C LEU A 34 -0.53 0.81 -6.45
N ASP A 35 -0.14 0.93 -7.70
CA ASP A 35 0.35 2.16 -8.31
C ASP A 35 -0.82 2.98 -8.84
N THR A 36 -0.82 4.25 -8.46
CA THR A 36 -1.76 5.25 -8.94
C THR A 36 -1.24 5.88 -10.23
N PRO A 37 -2.12 6.39 -11.13
CA PRO A 37 -1.69 7.10 -12.33
C PRO A 37 -0.86 8.36 -12.05
N CYS A 38 -0.92 8.92 -10.84
CA CYS A 38 -0.08 10.04 -10.44
C CYS A 38 1.32 9.64 -9.96
N GLY A 39 1.64 8.34 -9.88
CA GLY A 39 2.97 7.81 -9.56
C GLY A 39 3.17 7.36 -8.11
N HIS A 40 2.16 7.47 -7.25
CA HIS A 40 2.25 7.05 -5.85
C HIS A 40 1.76 5.61 -5.64
N THR A 41 2.30 4.93 -4.63
CA THR A 41 2.00 3.53 -4.33
C THR A 41 1.40 3.37 -2.92
N PHE A 42 0.35 2.55 -2.81
CA PHE A 42 -0.35 2.29 -1.54
C PHE A 42 -0.77 0.82 -1.43
N CYS A 43 -1.10 0.34 -0.23
CA CYS A 43 -1.70 -0.98 -0.08
C CYS A 43 -3.08 -1.05 -0.75
N TYR A 44 -3.43 -2.20 -1.33
CA TYR A 44 -4.74 -2.43 -1.95
C TYR A 44 -5.90 -2.04 -1.03
N LYS A 45 -5.93 -2.57 0.20
CA LYS A 45 -7.03 -2.32 1.15
C LYS A 45 -7.07 -0.87 1.62
N CYS A 46 -5.91 -0.26 1.88
CA CYS A 46 -5.81 1.14 2.30
C CYS A 46 -6.38 2.07 1.23
N LEU A 47 -5.92 1.94 -0.01
CA LEU A 47 -6.39 2.79 -1.09
C LEU A 47 -7.86 2.53 -1.43
N ARG A 48 -8.29 1.27 -1.41
CA ARG A 48 -9.69 0.90 -1.64
C ARG A 48 -10.61 1.56 -0.61
N ASN A 49 -10.28 1.45 0.68
CA ASN A 49 -11.10 2.03 1.75
C ASN A 49 -11.11 3.56 1.67
N PHE A 50 -9.95 4.18 1.40
CA PHE A 50 -9.87 5.64 1.22
C PHE A 50 -10.76 6.14 0.07
N LEU A 51 -10.74 5.44 -1.07
CA LEU A 51 -11.52 5.82 -2.26
C LEU A 51 -13.01 5.45 -2.18
N GLN A 52 -13.49 4.89 -1.06
CA GLN A 52 -14.93 4.77 -0.80
C GLN A 52 -15.54 6.10 -0.39
N GLU A 53 -14.76 6.97 0.24
CA GLU A 53 -15.23 8.26 0.77
C GLU A 53 -14.64 9.47 0.04
N LYS A 54 -13.51 9.28 -0.65
CA LYS A 54 -12.76 10.33 -1.35
C LYS A 54 -12.48 9.91 -2.80
N ASP A 55 -12.15 10.86 -3.66
CA ASP A 55 -11.88 10.62 -5.09
C ASP A 55 -10.57 11.26 -5.56
N PHE A 56 -9.58 11.34 -4.68
CA PHE A 56 -8.25 11.92 -4.95
C PHE A 56 -7.12 11.09 -4.34
N CYS A 57 -5.89 11.31 -4.79
CA CYS A 57 -4.70 10.69 -4.21
C CYS A 57 -4.38 11.29 -2.83
N PRO A 58 -4.14 10.49 -1.78
CA PRO A 58 -3.82 10.99 -0.45
C PRO A 58 -2.61 11.92 -0.36
N LEU A 59 -1.63 11.79 -1.28
CA LEU A 59 -0.37 12.52 -1.24
C LEU A 59 -0.40 13.85 -1.99
N ASP A 60 -0.87 13.85 -3.24
CA ASP A 60 -0.83 15.04 -4.11
C ASP A 60 -2.22 15.60 -4.44
N ARG A 61 -3.29 15.00 -3.90
CA ARG A 61 -4.69 15.39 -4.09
C ARG A 61 -5.16 15.42 -5.55
N LYS A 62 -4.43 14.79 -6.47
CA LYS A 62 -4.89 14.63 -7.86
C LYS A 62 -6.10 13.69 -7.90
N ARG A 63 -7.07 13.99 -8.77
CA ARG A 63 -8.27 13.17 -8.93
C ARG A 63 -7.89 11.72 -9.26
N LEU A 64 -8.45 10.79 -8.52
CA LEU A 64 -8.07 9.38 -8.56
C LEU A 64 -9.32 8.49 -8.47
N HIS A 65 -9.39 7.51 -9.36
CA HIS A 65 -10.44 6.51 -9.34
C HIS A 65 -9.81 5.12 -9.21
N PHE A 66 -10.34 4.28 -8.33
CA PHE A 66 -9.72 2.99 -7.98
C PHE A 66 -9.48 2.09 -9.21
N LYS A 67 -10.40 2.13 -10.19
CA LYS A 67 -10.30 1.36 -11.45
C LYS A 67 -9.09 1.72 -12.32
N LEU A 68 -8.49 2.89 -12.12
CA LEU A 68 -7.31 3.34 -12.86
C LEU A 68 -6.00 2.88 -12.22
N CYS A 69 -6.06 2.38 -10.99
CA CYS A 69 -4.88 1.90 -10.26
C CYS A 69 -4.47 0.52 -10.78
N LYS A 70 -3.16 0.25 -10.81
CA LYS A 70 -2.61 -1.01 -11.29
C LYS A 70 -1.79 -1.68 -10.20
N LYS A 71 -1.65 -3.00 -10.24
CA LYS A 71 -0.69 -3.70 -9.38
C LYS A 71 0.71 -3.18 -9.68
N SER A 72 1.49 -2.97 -8.62
CA SER A 72 2.88 -2.53 -8.79
C SER A 72 3.73 -3.58 -9.50
N SER A 73 4.89 -3.16 -9.98
CA SER A 73 5.79 -4.05 -10.74
C SER A 73 6.22 -5.29 -9.94
N ILE A 74 6.63 -6.34 -10.67
CA ILE A 74 7.15 -7.58 -10.06
C ILE A 74 8.38 -7.28 -9.19
N LEU A 75 9.18 -6.27 -9.53
CA LEU A 75 10.34 -5.86 -8.76
C LEU A 75 9.94 -5.40 -7.36
N VAL A 76 8.91 -4.54 -7.25
CA VAL A 76 8.42 -4.05 -5.95
C VAL A 76 7.95 -5.21 -5.07
N HIS A 77 7.19 -6.15 -5.64
CA HIS A 77 6.77 -7.35 -4.91
C HIS A 77 7.97 -8.17 -4.41
N LYS A 78 8.97 -8.39 -5.26
CA LYS A 78 10.20 -9.11 -4.87
C LYS A 78 11.02 -8.39 -3.81
N LEU A 79 10.95 -7.06 -3.71
CA LEU A 79 11.60 -6.31 -2.63
C LEU A 79 10.85 -6.49 -1.32
N LEU A 80 9.52 -6.41 -1.35
CA LEU A 80 8.66 -6.62 -0.17
C LEU A 80 8.78 -8.04 0.38
N ASP A 81 8.85 -9.06 -0.50
CA ASP A 81 8.98 -10.47 -0.10
C ASP A 81 10.31 -10.80 0.60
N LYS A 82 11.33 -9.93 0.47
CA LYS A 82 12.62 -10.09 1.15
C LYS A 82 12.63 -9.51 2.57
N LEU A 83 11.59 -8.80 2.97
CA LEU A 83 11.49 -8.25 4.31
C LEU A 83 11.31 -9.39 5.32
N LEU A 84 12.16 -9.40 6.34
CA LEU A 84 12.13 -10.43 7.38
C LEU A 84 11.09 -10.09 8.43
N VAL A 85 10.25 -11.07 8.76
CA VAL A 85 9.21 -10.98 9.80
C VAL A 85 9.55 -11.89 10.97
N LEU A 86 9.15 -11.50 12.17
CA LEU A 86 9.25 -12.27 13.42
C LEU A 86 8.07 -13.23 13.57
#